data_AF-A0A087UHJ8-F1
#
_entry.id   AF-A0A087UHJ8-F1
#
_cell.length_a   1.000
_cell.length_b   1.000
_cell.length_c   1.000
_cell.angle_alpha   90.00
_cell.angle_beta   90.00
_cell.angle_gamma   90.00
#
_symmetry.space_group_name_H-M   'P 1'
#
loop_
_entity.id
_entity.type
_entity.pdbx_description
1 polymer ?
#
loop_
_entity_poly.entity_id
_entity_poly.type
_entity_poly.pdbx_seq_one_letter_code
_entity_poly.pdbx_strand_id
1 'polypeptide(L)' 'VIGEKYIRLYPKEATDFLYPRINSWLSNTSQVDVDNPDLEAFPLFPKAPYLECILREGDLLYIP' A
#
# COMPACT_ATOMS: atom_id res chain seq x y z
N VAL A 1 -3.52 21.50 -9.09
CA VAL A 1 -3.74 20.49 -8.03
C VAL A 1 -3.32 21.15 -6.73
N ILE A 2 -4.13 21.10 -5.67
CA ILE A 2 -3.83 21.76 -4.39
C ILE A 2 -3.69 20.75 -3.26
N GLY A 3 -2.82 21.05 -2.30
CA GLY A 3 -2.58 20.24 -1.10
C GLY A 3 -1.51 19.15 -1.27
N GLU A 4 -1.27 18.42 -0.18
CA GLU A 4 -0.26 17.36 -0.10
C GLU A 4 -0.92 15.98 0.10
N LYS A 5 -0.25 14.92 -0.36
CA LYS A 5 -0.70 13.54 -0.14
C LYS A 5 0.44 12.68 0.39
N TYR A 6 0.18 11.96 1.48
CA TYR A 6 1.04 10.84 1.88
C TYR A 6 0.78 9.64 0.98
N ILE A 7 1.85 9.03 0.47
CA ILE A 7 1.79 7.88 -0.42
C ILE A 7 2.75 6.81 0.10
N ARG A 8 2.26 5.58 0.25
CA ARG A 8 3.06 4.38 0.51
C ARG A 8 2.93 3.42 -0.67
N LEU A 9 4.06 2.97 -1.21
CA LEU A 9 4.15 2.08 -2.35
C LEU A 9 4.84 0.78 -1.93
N TYR A 10 4.25 -0.34 -2.34
CA TYR A 10 4.83 -1.67 -2.15
C TYR A 10 5.26 -2.23 -3.50
N PRO A 11 6.45 -2.86 -3.60
CA PRO A 11 6.87 -3.54 -4.81
C PRO A 11 5.99 -4.78 -5.03
N LYS A 12 5.87 -5.24 -6.28
CA LYS A 12 5.03 -6.39 -6.62
C LYS A 12 5.47 -7.65 -5.87
N GLU A 13 6.76 -7.81 -5.62
CA GLU A 13 7.37 -8.92 -4.89
C GLU A 13 6.89 -8.99 -3.42
N ALA A 14 6.34 -7.89 -2.88
CA ALA A 14 5.78 -7.85 -1.54
C ALA A 14 4.30 -8.31 -1.47
N THR A 15 3.67 -8.74 -2.57
CA THR A 15 2.24 -9.09 -2.62
C THR A 15 1.79 -10.06 -1.53
N ASP A 16 2.63 -11.05 -1.19
CA ASP A 16 2.30 -12.06 -0.17
C ASP A 16 2.15 -11.48 1.23
N PHE A 17 2.74 -10.31 1.50
CA PHE A 17 2.60 -9.59 2.76
C PHE A 17 1.37 -8.69 2.80
N LEU A 18 0.68 -8.49 1.66
CA LEU A 18 -0.40 -7.51 1.49
C LEU A 18 -1.80 -8.13 1.50
N TYR A 19 -1.94 -9.45 1.64
CA TYR A 19 -3.22 -10.13 1.81
C TYR A 19 -4.30 -9.71 0.80
N PRO A 20 -4.06 -9.87 -0.52
CA PRO A 20 -5.03 -9.51 -1.55
C PRO A 20 -6.35 -10.27 -1.38
N ARG A 21 -7.47 -9.66 -1.78
CA ARG A 21 -8.81 -10.29 -1.67
C ARG A 21 -8.98 -11.43 -2.68
N ILE A 22 -8.91 -12.67 -2.21
CA ILE A 22 -9.05 -13.88 -3.04
C ILE A 22 -10.46 -13.97 -3.64
N ASN A 23 -10.56 -14.41 -4.91
CA ASN A 23 -11.82 -14.72 -5.62
C ASN A 23 -12.85 -13.58 -5.68
N SER A 24 -12.37 -12.34 -5.69
CA SER A 24 -13.22 -11.16 -5.83
C SER A 24 -12.80 -10.32 -7.03
N TRP A 25 -13.69 -9.45 -7.49
CA TRP A 25 -13.37 -8.36 -8.42
C TRP A 25 -12.29 -7.40 -7.89
N LEU A 26 -11.93 -7.50 -6.62
CA LEU A 26 -10.96 -6.68 -5.90
C LEU A 26 -9.66 -7.47 -5.60
N SER A 27 -9.31 -8.46 -6.42
CA SER A 27 -8.11 -9.28 -6.23
C SER A 27 -6.80 -8.50 -6.28
N ASN A 28 -6.80 -7.30 -6.85
CA ASN A 28 -5.69 -6.35 -6.83
C ASN A 28 -5.70 -5.40 -5.62
N THR A 29 -6.64 -5.55 -4.69
CA THR A 29 -6.80 -4.69 -3.52
C THR A 29 -6.43 -5.45 -2.25
N SER A 30 -5.59 -4.84 -1.42
CA SER A 30 -5.24 -5.35 -0.10
C SER A 30 -6.44 -5.36 0.84
N GLN A 31 -6.48 -6.30 1.78
CA GLN A 31 -7.43 -6.29 2.89
C GLN A 31 -6.98 -5.40 4.06
N VAL A 32 -5.71 -4.99 4.07
CA VAL A 32 -5.09 -4.28 5.19
C VAL A 32 -5.44 -2.80 5.12
N ASP A 33 -5.91 -2.25 6.24
CA ASP A 33 -5.89 -0.80 6.46
C ASP A 33 -4.44 -0.38 6.77
N VAL A 34 -3.86 0.42 5.89
CA VAL A 34 -2.44 0.81 5.97
C VAL A 34 -2.16 1.73 7.17
N ASP A 35 -3.13 2.54 7.59
CA ASP A 35 -2.99 3.49 8.68
C ASP A 35 -3.23 2.84 10.05
N ASN A 36 -4.03 1.78 10.08
CA ASN A 36 -4.32 1.02 11.29
C ASN A 36 -4.42 -0.50 11.02
N PRO A 37 -3.29 -1.18 10.76
CA PRO A 37 -3.30 -2.58 10.36
C PRO A 37 -3.66 -3.52 11.52
N ASP A 38 -4.59 -4.44 11.28
CA ASP A 38 -4.86 -5.56 12.19
C ASP A 38 -3.74 -6.60 12.09
N LEU A 39 -2.80 -6.56 13.03
CA LEU A 39 -1.62 -7.44 13.03
C LEU A 39 -1.91 -8.85 13.52
N GLU A 40 -3.05 -9.10 14.17
CA GLU A 40 -3.48 -10.44 14.50
C GLU A 40 -4.00 -11.15 13.24
N ALA A 41 -4.79 -10.44 12.42
CA ALA A 41 -5.28 -10.95 11.14
C ALA A 41 -4.20 -10.97 10.04
N PHE A 42 -3.30 -9.98 10.03
CA PHE A 42 -2.30 -9.76 8.97
C PHE A 42 -0.85 -9.74 9.49
N PRO A 43 -0.38 -10.80 10.17
CA PRO A 43 0.90 -10.80 10.90
C PRO A 43 2.15 -10.65 10.02
N LEU A 44 2.05 -10.87 8.71
CA LEU A 44 3.16 -10.69 7.77
C LEU A 44 3.28 -9.25 7.28
N PHE A 45 2.23 -8.43 7.38
CA PHE A 45 2.20 -7.07 6.83
C PHE A 45 3.36 -6.18 7.32
N PRO A 46 3.75 -6.19 8.62
CA PRO A 46 4.88 -5.39 9.10
C PRO A 46 6.24 -5.73 8.46
N LYS A 47 6.35 -6.88 7.78
CA LYS A 47 7.57 -7.32 7.10
C LYS A 47 7.63 -6.87 5.65
N ALA A 48 6.55 -6.28 5.12
CA ALA A 48 6.48 -5.82 3.74
C ALA A 48 7.43 -4.62 3.53
N PRO A 49 8.45 -4.71 2.66
CA PRO A 49 9.26 -3.55 2.31
C PRO A 49 8.42 -2.54 1.51
N TYR A 50 8.59 -1.25 1.80
CA TYR A 50 7.86 -0.18 1.12
C TYR A 50 8.72 1.05 0.89
N LEU A 51 8.26 1.90 -0.03
CA LEU A 51 8.71 3.28 -0.21
C LEU A 51 7.58 4.22 0.21
N GLU A 52 7.92 5.39 0.74
CA GLU A 52 6.93 6.40 1.08
C GLU A 52 7.41 7.80 0.72
N CYS A 53 6.44 8.67 0.40
CA CYS A 53 6.70 10.08 0.18
C CYS A 53 5.47 10.93 0.54
N ILE A 54 5.72 12.23 0.71
CA ILE A 54 4.67 13.25 0.70
C ILE A 54 4.74 13.92 -0.67
N LEU A 55 3.73 13.71 -1.50
CA LEU A 55 3.60 14.32 -2.81
C LEU A 55 3.06 15.74 -2.67
N ARG A 56 3.81 16.71 -3.18
CA ARG A 56 3.49 18.14 -3.08
C ARG A 56 3.09 18.73 -4.42
N GLU A 57 2.57 19.95 -4.39
CA GLU A 57 2.24 20.70 -5.59
C GLU A 57 3.49 20.90 -6.48
N GLY A 58 3.38 20.52 -7.76
CA GLY A 58 4.48 20.59 -8.72
C GLY A 58 5.30 19.31 -8.85
N ASP A 59 5.18 18.35 -7.91
CA ASP A 59 5.84 17.05 -8.01
C ASP A 59 5.17 16.16 -9.05
N LEU A 60 5.97 15.26 -9.63
CA LEU A 60 5.50 14.16 -10.48
C LEU A 60 5.95 12.83 -9.88
N LEU A 61 4.99 11.98 -9.50
CA LEU A 61 5.27 10.61 -9.05
C LEU A 61 4.97 9.62 -10.18
N TYR A 62 5.97 8.82 -10.53
CA TYR A 62 5.81 7.67 -11.41
C TYR A 62 5.51 6.42 -10.56
N ILE A 63 4.41 5.72 -10.87
CA ILE A 63 4.02 4.45 -10.24
C ILE A 63 4.07 3.40 -11.36
N PRO A 64 5.03 2.44 -11.31
CA PRO A 64 5.18 1.38 -12.31
C PRO A 64 3.97 0.42 -12.42
#